data_AF-A0A850QSG0-F1
#
_entry.id   AF-A0A850QSG0-F1
#
_cell.length_a   1.000
_cell.length_b   1.000
_cell.length_c   1.000
_cell.angle_alpha   90.00
_cell.angle_beta   90.00
_cell.angle_gamma   90.00
#
_symmetry.space_group_name_H-M   'P 1'
#
loop_
_entity.id
_entity.type
_entity.pdbx_description
1 polymer ?
#
loop_
_entity_poly.entity_id
_entity_poly.type
_entity_poly.pdbx_seq_one_letter_code
_entity_poly.pdbx_strand_id
1 'polypeptide(L)'
;MDSKLRDYTTAPLFTHQKSSFLGADTRLLFLQQLQGKLDLYDVFQIFTQEIDKYIDVSKLSWHFDNECALIKSTDMPKYHTYCFSLSFDERVLGELHYQTPYTLEPEEQTLLHHYHRLFAGSLNNALEFRRIKKMALRDHLSDLGNRACFEQDIHHALAISERRAVGLTLIIFDLDNFKQVNDRYGHLNGDKVIRSFSKALKESVRASDRCYRLGGDEFIALLQPSTEQSAEKVTLRVIEALSIHPILQHFNIGTSFGYANYHDGDTSASLIERADR
;
A
#
# COMPACT_ATOMS: atom_id res chain seq x y z
N MET A 1 -9.32 -67.00 -8.44
CA MET A 1 -9.60 -66.06 -7.34
C MET A 1 -8.33 -65.24 -7.14
N ASP A 2 -7.92 -64.40 -8.07
CA ASP A 2 -8.56 -63.18 -8.59
C ASP A 2 -8.71 -62.09 -7.50
N SER A 3 -7.79 -61.13 -7.52
CA SER A 3 -7.90 -59.82 -6.87
C SER A 3 -6.79 -58.92 -7.43
N LYS A 4 -6.99 -58.42 -8.65
CA LYS A 4 -6.26 -57.27 -9.20
C LYS A 4 -6.58 -56.03 -8.35
N LEU A 5 -5.61 -55.55 -7.59
CA LEU A 5 -5.64 -54.19 -7.06
C LEU A 5 -5.48 -53.23 -8.23
N ARG A 6 -6.51 -52.38 -8.42
CA ARG A 6 -6.52 -51.29 -9.39
C ARG A 6 -5.63 -50.17 -8.87
N ASP A 7 -4.53 -49.91 -9.57
CA ASP A 7 -3.82 -48.64 -9.52
C ASP A 7 -4.78 -47.55 -9.99
N TYR A 8 -5.20 -46.68 -9.07
CA TYR A 8 -5.84 -45.41 -9.41
C TYR A 8 -4.73 -44.41 -9.76
N THR A 9 -4.19 -44.52 -10.98
CA THR A 9 -3.47 -43.43 -11.62
C THR A 9 -4.54 -42.41 -12.03
N THR A 10 -4.74 -41.38 -11.21
CA THR A 10 -5.52 -40.20 -11.59
C THR A 10 -4.80 -39.53 -12.75
N ALA A 11 -5.32 -39.75 -13.96
CA ALA A 11 -4.89 -39.05 -15.16
C ALA A 11 -5.12 -37.54 -15.00
N PRO A 12 -4.20 -36.66 -15.46
CA PRO A 12 -4.46 -35.23 -15.47
C PRO A 12 -5.66 -34.91 -16.39
N LEU A 13 -6.56 -34.06 -15.90
CA LEU A 13 -7.87 -33.72 -16.47
C LEU A 13 -7.83 -32.69 -17.60
N PHE A 14 -6.64 -32.34 -18.12
CA PHE A 14 -6.50 -31.30 -19.13
C PHE A 14 -6.06 -31.92 -20.46
N THR A 15 -7.00 -32.00 -21.40
CA THR A 15 -6.69 -32.22 -22.81
C THR A 15 -6.05 -30.93 -23.33
N HIS A 16 -4.72 -30.92 -23.45
CA HIS A 16 -3.97 -29.82 -24.05
C HIS A 16 -4.52 -29.54 -25.46
N GLN A 17 -5.29 -28.47 -25.61
CA GLN A 17 -5.65 -27.94 -26.92
C GLN A 17 -4.38 -27.41 -27.58
N LYS A 18 -3.81 -28.21 -28.48
CA LYS A 18 -2.67 -27.88 -29.33
C LYS A 18 -3.04 -26.75 -30.30
N SER A 19 -2.91 -25.50 -29.85
CA SER A 19 -2.75 -24.34 -30.71
C SER A 19 -1.66 -23.46 -30.12
N SER A 20 -0.46 -23.51 -30.72
CA SER A 20 0.73 -22.73 -30.33
C SER A 20 0.58 -21.22 -30.57
N PHE A 21 -0.56 -20.78 -31.08
CA PHE A 21 -0.87 -19.37 -31.30
C PHE A 21 -2.08 -18.97 -30.47
N LEU A 22 -1.90 -17.95 -29.61
CA LEU A 22 -3.03 -17.23 -29.03
C LEU A 22 -3.83 -16.62 -30.18
N GLY A 23 -5.09 -17.01 -30.35
CA GLY A 23 -5.95 -16.44 -31.38
C GLY A 23 -6.06 -14.93 -31.22
N ALA A 24 -6.24 -14.18 -32.31
CA ALA A 24 -6.42 -12.72 -32.25
C ALA A 24 -7.59 -12.34 -31.32
N ASP A 25 -8.67 -13.12 -31.36
CA ASP A 25 -9.85 -12.93 -30.50
C ASP A 25 -9.53 -13.15 -29.01
N THR A 26 -8.76 -14.18 -28.67
CA THR A 26 -8.33 -14.43 -27.29
C THR A 26 -7.45 -13.30 -26.77
N ARG A 27 -6.52 -12.79 -27.59
CA ARG A 27 -5.70 -11.63 -27.24
C ARG A 27 -6.58 -10.39 -27.00
N LEU A 28 -7.54 -10.15 -27.89
CA LEU A 28 -8.44 -9.01 -27.80
C LEU A 28 -9.30 -9.08 -26.53
N LEU A 29 -9.92 -10.23 -26.26
CA LEU A 29 -10.72 -10.44 -25.06
C LEU A 29 -9.90 -10.25 -23.78
N PHE A 30 -8.69 -10.79 -23.74
CA PHE A 30 -7.79 -10.62 -22.61
C PHE A 30 -7.41 -9.15 -22.38
N LEU A 31 -7.03 -8.44 -23.45
CA LEU A 31 -6.74 -7.01 -23.37
C LEU A 31 -7.96 -6.19 -22.94
N GLN A 32 -9.16 -6.55 -23.41
CA GLN A 32 -10.41 -5.89 -22.99
C GLN A 32 -10.71 -6.11 -21.50
N GLN A 33 -10.45 -7.30 -20.95
CA GLN A 33 -10.63 -7.56 -19.52
C GLN A 33 -9.69 -6.71 -18.67
N LEU A 34 -8.44 -6.54 -19.12
CA LEU A 34 -7.45 -5.70 -18.45
C LEU A 34 -7.72 -4.19 -18.62
N GLN A 35 -8.39 -3.80 -19.69
CA GLN A 35 -8.62 -2.39 -20.01
C GLN A 35 -9.39 -1.68 -18.88
N GLY A 36 -8.83 -0.57 -18.41
CA GLY A 36 -9.43 0.27 -17.36
C GLY A 36 -9.21 -0.23 -15.93
N LYS A 37 -8.52 -1.37 -15.74
CA LYS A 37 -8.13 -1.85 -14.41
C LYS A 37 -6.85 -1.16 -13.97
N LEU A 38 -6.89 -0.51 -12.80
CA LEU A 38 -5.76 0.24 -12.24
C LEU A 38 -5.34 -0.28 -10.85
N ASP A 39 -6.10 -1.20 -10.28
CA ASP A 39 -5.73 -1.91 -9.07
C ASP A 39 -4.84 -3.11 -9.40
N LEU A 40 -3.73 -3.28 -8.67
CA LEU A 40 -2.80 -4.38 -8.91
C LEU A 40 -3.45 -5.74 -8.68
N TYR A 41 -4.30 -5.88 -7.68
CA TYR A 41 -4.97 -7.13 -7.37
C TYR A 41 -5.87 -7.57 -8.53
N ASP A 42 -6.72 -6.66 -9.03
CA ASP A 42 -7.63 -6.95 -10.14
C ASP A 42 -6.86 -7.37 -11.40
N VAL A 43 -5.80 -6.62 -11.73
CA VAL A 43 -4.96 -6.86 -12.92
C VAL A 43 -4.28 -8.23 -12.82
N PHE A 44 -3.70 -8.56 -11.67
CA PHE A 44 -3.08 -9.88 -11.44
C PHE A 44 -4.11 -11.02 -11.41
N GLN A 45 -5.30 -10.79 -10.87
CA GLN A 45 -6.36 -11.80 -10.83
C GLN A 45 -6.84 -12.17 -12.24
N ILE A 46 -7.04 -11.18 -13.11
CA ILE A 46 -7.41 -11.43 -14.52
C ILE A 46 -6.30 -12.22 -15.22
N PHE A 47 -5.05 -11.83 -15.00
CA PHE A 47 -3.89 -12.52 -15.58
C PHE A 47 -3.78 -13.98 -15.13
N THR A 48 -3.94 -14.28 -13.85
CA THR A 48 -3.89 -15.66 -13.36
C THR A 48 -5.04 -16.50 -13.86
N GLN A 49 -6.27 -15.97 -13.83
CA GLN A 49 -7.45 -16.65 -14.35
C GLN A 49 -7.29 -17.00 -15.84
N GLU A 50 -6.59 -16.17 -16.61
CA GLU A 50 -6.34 -16.45 -18.02
C GLU A 50 -5.26 -17.52 -18.22
N ILE A 51 -4.14 -17.45 -17.50
CA ILE A 51 -3.06 -18.44 -17.60
C ILE A 51 -3.52 -19.83 -17.14
N ASP A 52 -4.32 -19.89 -16.07
CA ASP A 52 -4.82 -21.15 -15.49
C ASP A 52 -5.69 -21.96 -16.47
N LYS A 53 -6.16 -21.36 -17.56
CA LYS A 53 -6.88 -22.08 -18.64
C LYS A 53 -5.97 -23.00 -19.46
N TYR A 54 -4.67 -22.75 -19.43
CA TYR A 54 -3.69 -23.40 -20.29
C TYR A 54 -2.58 -24.11 -19.52
N ILE A 55 -2.18 -23.57 -18.36
CA ILE A 55 -1.04 -24.06 -17.57
C ILE A 55 -1.49 -24.18 -16.12
N ASP A 56 -1.22 -25.34 -15.50
CA ASP A 56 -1.51 -25.54 -14.07
C ASP A 56 -0.43 -24.86 -13.21
N VAL A 57 -0.68 -23.61 -12.83
CA VAL A 57 0.20 -22.84 -11.95
C VAL A 57 -0.19 -23.09 -10.50
N SER A 58 0.65 -23.83 -9.77
CA SER A 58 0.49 -24.07 -8.33
C SER A 58 0.81 -22.83 -7.49
N LYS A 59 1.81 -22.04 -7.90
CA LYS A 59 2.15 -20.77 -7.23
C LYS A 59 2.54 -19.71 -8.23
N LEU A 60 2.07 -18.49 -8.01
CA LEU A 60 2.53 -17.30 -8.71
C LEU A 60 2.86 -16.20 -7.70
N SER A 61 4.07 -15.67 -7.77
CA SER A 61 4.44 -14.45 -7.07
C SER A 61 5.12 -13.45 -7.98
N TRP A 62 4.95 -12.17 -7.66
CA TRP A 62 5.58 -11.05 -8.34
C TRP A 62 6.52 -10.33 -7.38
N HIS A 63 7.73 -10.02 -7.83
CA HIS A 63 8.76 -9.33 -7.05
C HIS A 63 9.19 -8.04 -7.74
N PHE A 64 9.11 -6.91 -7.04
CA PHE A 64 9.49 -5.60 -7.58
C PHE A 64 9.82 -4.63 -6.44
N ASP A 65 10.95 -3.92 -6.53
CA ASP A 65 11.37 -2.90 -5.54
C ASP A 65 11.21 -3.34 -4.06
N ASN A 66 11.69 -4.54 -3.73
CA ASN A 66 11.56 -5.22 -2.42
C ASN A 66 10.13 -5.58 -1.98
N GLU A 67 9.11 -5.31 -2.80
CA GLU A 67 7.76 -5.85 -2.59
C GLU A 67 7.67 -7.27 -3.20
N CYS A 68 7.06 -8.20 -2.45
CA CYS A 68 6.66 -9.51 -2.95
C CYS A 68 5.14 -9.62 -2.85
N ALA A 69 4.46 -9.69 -3.99
CA ALA A 69 3.04 -9.98 -4.03
C ALA A 69 2.84 -11.46 -4.32
N LEU A 70 2.34 -12.21 -3.34
CA LEU A 70 1.85 -13.57 -3.56
C LEU A 70 0.48 -13.50 -4.22
N ILE A 71 0.38 -13.96 -5.45
CA ILE A 71 -0.84 -13.84 -6.26
C ILE A 71 -1.67 -15.13 -6.17
N LYS A 72 -1.02 -16.29 -6.20
CA LYS A 72 -1.65 -17.61 -6.08
C LYS A 72 -0.71 -18.56 -5.34
N SER A 73 -1.26 -19.44 -4.49
CA SER A 73 -0.50 -20.52 -3.85
C SER A 73 -1.41 -21.70 -3.51
N THR A 74 -1.06 -22.87 -4.03
CA THR A 74 -1.65 -24.17 -3.68
C THR A 74 -0.53 -25.03 -3.09
N ASP A 75 -0.80 -25.72 -1.99
CA ASP A 75 0.22 -26.52 -1.31
C ASP A 75 0.55 -27.76 -2.13
N MET A 76 1.82 -27.88 -2.56
CA MET A 76 2.29 -28.95 -3.41
C MET A 76 3.68 -29.42 -2.97
N PRO A 77 3.87 -30.71 -2.69
CA PRO A 77 5.14 -31.23 -2.15
C PRO A 77 6.26 -31.30 -3.19
N LYS A 78 5.94 -31.32 -4.48
CA LYS A 78 6.91 -31.29 -5.60
C LYS A 78 6.46 -30.27 -6.64
N TYR A 79 7.40 -29.43 -7.07
CA TYR A 79 7.16 -28.40 -8.07
C TYR A 79 8.45 -28.06 -8.83
N HIS A 80 8.26 -27.44 -9.99
CA HIS A 80 9.30 -26.82 -10.82
C HIS A 80 9.14 -25.31 -10.77
N THR A 81 10.24 -24.57 -10.64
CA THR A 81 10.21 -23.11 -10.52
C THR A 81 10.69 -22.45 -11.81
N TYR A 82 10.00 -21.39 -12.23
CA TYR A 82 10.38 -20.58 -13.39
C TYR A 82 10.35 -19.10 -13.02
N CYS A 83 11.35 -18.35 -13.47
CA CYS A 83 11.45 -16.91 -13.25
C CYS A 83 11.48 -16.19 -14.60
N PHE A 84 10.63 -15.18 -14.75
CA PHE A 84 10.55 -14.35 -15.93
C PHE A 84 10.62 -12.88 -15.55
N SER A 85 11.56 -12.14 -16.15
CA SER A 85 11.63 -10.69 -16.00
C SER A 85 10.57 -10.02 -16.87
N LEU A 86 9.79 -9.13 -16.26
CA LEU A 86 8.83 -8.29 -16.95
C LEU A 86 9.43 -6.90 -17.18
N SER A 87 9.32 -6.44 -18.42
CA SER A 87 9.60 -5.06 -18.81
C SER A 87 8.52 -4.54 -19.73
N PHE A 88 8.29 -3.23 -19.68
CA PHE A 88 7.44 -2.50 -20.61
C PHE A 88 8.23 -1.29 -21.10
N ASP A 89 8.44 -1.22 -22.41
CA ASP A 89 9.41 -0.34 -23.05
C ASP A 89 10.81 -0.48 -22.39
N GLU A 90 11.40 0.59 -21.87
CA GLU A 90 12.70 0.55 -21.17
C GLU A 90 12.57 0.32 -19.65
N ARG A 91 11.34 0.21 -19.13
CA ARG A 91 11.11 0.11 -17.69
C ARG A 91 10.98 -1.34 -17.25
N VAL A 92 11.77 -1.72 -16.26
CA VAL A 92 11.63 -3.00 -15.56
C VAL A 92 10.42 -2.92 -14.63
N LEU A 93 9.53 -3.92 -14.73
CA LEU A 93 8.32 -4.06 -13.90
C LEU A 93 8.46 -5.18 -12.86
N GLY A 94 9.63 -5.79 -12.72
CA GLY A 94 9.92 -6.83 -11.75
C GLY A 94 9.99 -8.23 -12.35
N GLU A 95 9.86 -9.24 -11.49
CA GLU A 95 9.98 -10.65 -11.86
C GLU A 95 8.74 -11.44 -11.47
N LEU A 96 8.25 -12.28 -12.38
CA LEU A 96 7.23 -13.28 -12.10
C LEU A 96 7.86 -14.64 -11.83
N HIS A 97 7.49 -15.21 -10.70
CA HIS A 97 7.97 -16.48 -10.20
C HIS A 97 6.81 -17.48 -10.21
N TYR A 98 6.93 -18.49 -11.05
CA TYR A 98 5.93 -19.55 -11.22
C TYR A 98 6.40 -20.83 -10.54
N GLN A 99 5.47 -21.57 -9.95
CA GLN A 99 5.66 -22.97 -9.58
C GLN A 99 4.60 -23.82 -10.26
N THR A 100 5.04 -24.89 -10.93
CA THR A 100 4.17 -25.83 -11.65
C THR A 100 4.46 -27.26 -11.19
N PRO A 101 3.48 -28.18 -11.23
CA PRO A 101 3.68 -29.56 -10.78
C PRO A 101 4.50 -30.40 -11.77
N TYR A 102 4.73 -29.88 -12.98
CA TYR A 102 5.48 -30.51 -14.06
C TYR A 102 6.45 -29.52 -14.72
N THR A 103 7.37 -30.04 -15.54
CA THR A 103 8.30 -29.21 -16.32
C THR A 103 7.57 -28.62 -17.52
N LEU A 104 7.54 -27.29 -17.65
CA LEU A 104 6.92 -26.58 -18.76
C LEU A 104 7.58 -26.92 -20.10
N GLU A 105 6.76 -27.28 -21.07
CA GLU A 105 7.18 -27.48 -22.45
C GLU A 105 7.58 -26.13 -23.10
N PRO A 106 8.45 -26.14 -24.13
CA PRO A 106 8.85 -24.89 -24.81
C PRO A 106 7.68 -24.06 -25.35
N GLU A 107 6.58 -24.73 -25.72
CA GLU A 107 5.36 -24.11 -26.21
C GLU A 107 4.60 -23.37 -25.09
N GLU A 108 4.54 -23.94 -23.88
CA GLU A 108 3.96 -23.30 -22.70
C GLU A 108 4.81 -22.10 -22.24
N GLN A 109 6.14 -22.21 -22.29
CA GLN A 109 7.02 -21.08 -21.99
C GLN A 109 6.83 -19.94 -23.01
N THR A 110 6.67 -20.29 -24.29
CA THR A 110 6.37 -19.30 -25.34
C THR A 110 5.01 -18.64 -25.12
N LEU A 111 4.00 -19.41 -24.70
CA LEU A 111 2.68 -18.89 -24.34
C LEU A 111 2.76 -17.90 -23.17
N LEU A 112 3.51 -18.24 -22.11
CA LEU A 112 3.73 -17.33 -20.98
C LEU A 112 4.37 -16.03 -21.44
N HIS A 113 5.42 -16.09 -22.27
CA HIS A 113 6.06 -14.89 -22.82
C HIS A 113 5.08 -14.00 -23.62
N HIS A 114 4.14 -14.61 -24.36
CA HIS A 114 3.11 -13.83 -25.05
C HIS A 114 2.16 -13.14 -24.07
N TYR A 115 1.68 -13.84 -23.05
CA TYR A 115 0.84 -13.24 -22.02
C TYR A 115 1.57 -12.17 -21.21
N HIS A 116 2.86 -12.36 -20.90
CA HIS A 116 3.70 -11.35 -20.24
C HIS A 116 3.71 -10.04 -21.03
N ARG A 117 3.89 -10.11 -22.36
CA ARG A 117 3.90 -8.91 -23.22
C ARG A 117 2.55 -8.20 -23.23
N LEU A 118 1.44 -8.94 -23.28
CA LEU A 118 0.09 -8.37 -23.23
C LEU A 118 -0.22 -7.75 -21.86
N PHE A 119 0.26 -8.39 -20.80
CA PHE A 119 0.05 -7.99 -19.42
C PHE A 119 0.88 -6.77 -19.00
N ALA A 120 2.11 -6.66 -19.51
CA ALA A 120 3.09 -5.66 -19.09
C ALA A 120 2.56 -4.22 -19.13
N GLY A 121 1.82 -3.84 -20.18
CA GLY A 121 1.26 -2.49 -20.29
C GLY A 121 0.23 -2.16 -19.19
N SER A 122 -0.66 -3.11 -18.90
CA SER A 122 -1.68 -2.94 -17.85
C SER A 122 -1.06 -2.93 -16.45
N LEU A 123 -0.05 -3.78 -16.22
CA LEU A 123 0.72 -3.76 -14.99
C LEU A 123 1.45 -2.41 -14.81
N ASN A 124 2.11 -1.90 -15.85
CA ASN A 124 2.77 -0.59 -15.80
C ASN A 124 1.77 0.53 -15.46
N ASN A 125 0.58 0.51 -16.05
CA ASN A 125 -0.47 1.49 -15.76
C ASN A 125 -0.95 1.41 -14.30
N ALA A 126 -1.15 0.20 -13.76
CA ALA A 126 -1.52 0.00 -12.37
C ALA A 126 -0.41 0.46 -11.41
N LEU A 127 0.87 0.20 -11.75
CA LEU A 127 2.02 0.67 -10.98
C LEU A 127 2.15 2.20 -10.99
N GLU A 128 1.98 2.83 -12.16
CA GLU A 128 1.99 4.29 -12.27
C GLU A 128 0.81 4.92 -11.54
N PHE A 129 -0.39 4.36 -11.69
CA PHE A 129 -1.55 4.83 -10.94
C PHE A 129 -1.33 4.71 -9.44
N ARG A 130 -0.79 3.59 -8.96
CA ARG A 130 -0.42 3.42 -7.54
C ARG A 130 0.64 4.43 -7.10
N ARG A 131 1.63 4.73 -7.94
CA ARG A 131 2.66 5.75 -7.67
C ARG A 131 2.06 7.14 -7.57
N ILE A 132 1.23 7.53 -8.54
CA ILE A 132 0.51 8.82 -8.57
C ILE A 132 -0.42 8.92 -7.36
N LYS A 133 -1.16 7.85 -7.04
CA LYS A 133 -2.01 7.79 -5.84
C LYS A 133 -1.18 7.96 -4.58
N LYS A 134 -0.04 7.27 -4.43
CA LYS A 134 0.88 7.46 -3.30
C LYS A 134 1.36 8.93 -3.19
N MET A 135 1.68 9.58 -4.30
CA MET A 135 2.03 11.02 -4.31
C MET A 135 0.84 11.90 -3.91
N ALA A 136 -0.37 11.54 -4.33
CA ALA A 136 -1.61 12.21 -3.97
C ALA A 136 -2.06 11.96 -2.52
N LEU A 137 -1.35 11.14 -1.75
CA LEU A 137 -1.59 10.90 -0.32
C LEU A 137 -0.64 11.69 0.58
N ARG A 138 0.29 12.48 0.01
CA ARG A 138 1.18 13.36 0.78
C ARG A 138 0.81 14.81 0.59
N ASP A 139 1.00 15.60 1.64
CA ASP A 139 0.95 17.04 1.56
C ASP A 139 2.29 17.57 1.02
N HIS A 140 2.23 18.32 -0.07
CA HIS A 140 3.42 18.74 -0.83
C HIS A 140 4.35 19.68 -0.04
N LEU A 141 3.82 20.36 0.99
CA LEU A 141 4.58 21.34 1.76
C LEU A 141 5.23 20.72 2.99
N SER A 142 4.52 19.84 3.68
CA SER A 142 4.97 19.18 4.92
C SER A 142 5.67 17.83 4.71
N ASP A 143 5.48 17.18 3.54
CA ASP A 143 5.83 15.78 3.25
C ASP A 143 5.17 14.75 4.19
N LEU A 144 4.20 15.18 5.00
CA LEU A 144 3.37 14.31 5.84
C LEU A 144 2.23 13.70 5.01
N GLY A 145 1.49 12.75 5.58
CA GLY A 145 0.25 12.28 4.97
C GLY A 145 -0.75 13.44 4.86
N ASN A 146 -1.52 13.51 3.78
CA ASN A 146 -2.61 14.49 3.70
C ASN A 146 -3.92 13.94 4.28
N ARG A 147 -4.99 14.74 4.21
CA ARG A 147 -6.32 14.33 4.67
C ARG A 147 -6.80 13.00 4.08
N ALA A 148 -6.63 12.76 2.79
CA ALA A 148 -7.04 11.50 2.17
C ALA A 148 -6.27 10.29 2.72
N CYS A 149 -4.99 10.46 3.04
CA CYS A 149 -4.16 9.44 3.68
C CYS A 149 -4.65 9.15 5.10
N PHE A 150 -4.91 10.19 5.89
CA PHE A 150 -5.44 10.06 7.23
C PHE A 150 -6.76 9.28 7.26
N GLU A 151 -7.73 9.64 6.41
CA GLU A 151 -9.03 8.95 6.33
C GLU A 151 -8.86 7.47 5.99
N GLN A 152 -7.94 7.13 5.09
CA GLN A 152 -7.65 5.72 4.77
C GLN A 152 -7.04 4.98 5.97
N ASP A 153 -6.07 5.60 6.65
CA ASP A 153 -5.29 4.94 7.69
C ASP A 153 -6.06 4.79 9.01
N ILE A 154 -6.91 5.75 9.38
CA ILE A 154 -7.68 5.69 10.63
C ILE A 154 -8.65 4.50 10.62
N HIS A 155 -9.32 4.23 9.49
CA HIS A 155 -10.20 3.07 9.38
C HIS A 155 -9.43 1.75 9.53
N HIS A 156 -8.22 1.67 8.97
CA HIS A 156 -7.37 0.50 9.12
C HIS A 156 -6.90 0.34 10.57
N ALA A 157 -6.48 1.43 11.21
CA ALA A 157 -6.02 1.42 12.60
C ALA A 157 -7.13 0.98 13.56
N LEU A 158 -8.36 1.50 13.40
CA LEU A 158 -9.53 1.10 14.19
C LEU A 158 -9.80 -0.40 14.06
N ALA A 159 -9.81 -0.94 12.84
CA ALA A 159 -10.04 -2.36 12.60
C ALA A 159 -8.95 -3.26 13.23
N ILE A 160 -7.69 -2.80 13.28
CA ILE A 160 -6.62 -3.50 13.99
C ILE A 160 -6.86 -3.47 15.50
N SER A 161 -7.19 -2.30 16.06
CA SER A 161 -7.43 -2.13 17.48
C SER A 161 -8.58 -2.98 17.98
N GLU A 162 -9.70 -2.99 17.26
CA GLU A 162 -10.88 -3.82 17.56
C GLU A 162 -10.54 -5.32 17.53
N ARG A 163 -9.82 -5.80 16.51
CA ARG A 163 -9.54 -7.24 16.35
C ARG A 163 -8.43 -7.77 17.25
N ARG A 164 -7.45 -6.94 17.59
CA ARG A 164 -6.21 -7.37 18.28
C ARG A 164 -6.04 -6.77 19.67
N ALA A 165 -7.02 -6.00 20.16
CA ALA A 165 -6.94 -5.26 21.42
C ALA A 165 -5.64 -4.42 21.53
N VAL A 166 -5.25 -3.79 20.42
CA VAL A 166 -4.06 -2.94 20.35
C VAL A 166 -4.47 -1.49 20.64
N GLY A 167 -3.78 -0.82 21.56
CA GLY A 167 -4.03 0.59 21.87
C GLY A 167 -3.83 1.49 20.65
N LEU A 168 -4.73 2.45 20.48
CA LEU A 168 -4.71 3.48 19.45
C LEU A 168 -4.94 4.83 20.10
N THR A 169 -4.12 5.81 19.75
CA THR A 169 -4.26 7.19 20.22
C THR A 169 -4.19 8.14 19.03
N LEU A 170 -5.13 9.08 18.98
CA LEU A 170 -5.16 10.16 18.01
C LEU A 170 -4.86 11.47 18.73
N ILE A 171 -3.96 12.27 18.17
CA ILE A 171 -3.61 13.60 18.67
C ILE A 171 -3.84 14.59 17.54
N ILE A 172 -4.56 15.67 17.82
CA ILE A 172 -4.77 16.80 16.92
C ILE A 172 -3.91 17.95 17.44
N PHE A 173 -3.21 18.62 16.54
CA PHE A 173 -2.39 19.80 16.81
C PHE A 173 -2.89 20.95 15.94
N ASP A 174 -2.99 22.13 16.54
CA ASP A 174 -3.21 23.41 15.86
C ASP A 174 -2.03 24.34 16.15
N LEU A 175 -1.57 25.11 15.14
CA LEU A 175 -0.43 26.00 15.30
C LEU A 175 -0.82 27.36 15.85
N ASP A 176 -0.38 27.64 17.08
CA ASP A 176 -0.57 28.95 17.68
C ASP A 176 0.28 30.01 16.95
N ASN A 177 -0.29 31.21 16.79
CA ASN A 177 0.33 32.35 16.11
C ASN A 177 0.63 32.17 14.61
N PHE A 178 0.24 31.07 13.97
CA PHE A 178 0.53 30.82 12.56
C PHE A 178 -0.05 31.89 11.62
N LYS A 179 -1.32 32.26 11.81
CA LYS A 179 -1.97 33.31 11.03
C LYS A 179 -1.23 34.65 11.12
N GLN A 180 -0.74 35.02 12.31
CA GLN A 180 0.02 36.27 12.50
C GLN A 180 1.33 36.27 11.70
N VAL A 181 1.97 35.10 11.56
CA VAL A 181 3.17 34.97 10.72
C VAL A 181 2.84 35.22 9.25
N ASN A 182 1.75 34.61 8.76
CA ASN A 182 1.31 34.83 7.38
C ASN A 182 0.97 36.30 7.12
N ASP A 183 0.22 36.93 8.02
CA ASP A 183 -0.23 38.31 7.86
C ASP A 183 0.93 39.32 7.93
N ARG A 184 1.94 39.07 8.77
CA ARG A 184 3.05 40.00 9.00
C ARG A 184 4.27 39.77 8.10
N TYR A 185 4.57 38.50 7.79
CA TYR A 185 5.80 38.11 7.09
C TYR A 185 5.52 37.42 5.75
N GLY A 186 4.25 37.24 5.38
CA GLY A 186 3.84 36.62 4.13
C GLY A 186 3.89 35.10 4.13
N HIS A 187 3.15 34.50 3.18
CA HIS A 187 2.99 33.05 3.07
C HIS A 187 4.30 32.28 2.89
N LEU A 188 5.32 32.86 2.27
CA LEU A 188 6.62 32.20 2.12
C LEU A 188 7.31 31.91 3.47
N ASN A 189 7.05 32.72 4.49
CA ASN A 189 7.55 32.46 5.84
C ASN A 189 6.62 31.52 6.61
N GLY A 190 5.30 31.58 6.38
CA GLY A 190 4.36 30.55 6.83
C GLY A 190 4.75 29.16 6.32
N ASP A 191 5.13 29.04 5.05
CA ASP A 191 5.59 27.78 4.45
C ASP A 191 6.81 27.20 5.16
N LYS A 192 7.74 28.07 5.60
CA LYS A 192 8.90 27.65 6.40
C LYS A 192 8.45 27.15 7.77
N VAL A 193 7.50 27.82 8.42
CA VAL A 193 6.94 27.38 9.70
C VAL A 193 6.30 26.00 9.54
N ILE A 194 5.46 25.78 8.53
CA ILE A 194 4.85 24.46 8.25
C ILE A 194 5.93 23.39 8.09
N ARG A 195 6.93 23.61 7.24
CA ARG A 195 8.03 22.65 7.04
C ARG A 195 8.77 22.33 8.34
N SER A 196 9.08 23.36 9.12
CA SER A 196 9.79 23.22 10.39
C SER A 196 8.98 22.46 11.42
N PHE A 197 7.69 22.78 11.57
CA PHE A 197 6.81 22.06 12.48
C PHE A 197 6.61 20.61 12.05
N SER A 198 6.43 20.37 10.75
CA SER A 198 6.24 19.02 10.20
C SER A 198 7.44 18.13 10.49
N LYS A 199 8.65 18.67 10.36
CA LYS A 199 9.89 17.98 10.72
C LYS A 199 9.97 17.70 12.23
N ALA A 200 9.71 18.71 13.06
CA ALA A 200 9.70 18.57 14.51
C ALA A 200 8.70 17.50 14.99
N LEU A 201 7.48 17.50 14.43
CA LEU A 201 6.45 16.51 14.71
C LEU A 201 6.91 15.10 14.31
N LYS A 202 7.49 14.96 13.11
CA LYS A 202 7.96 13.66 12.60
C LYS A 202 9.10 13.08 13.43
N GLU A 203 10.01 13.92 13.91
CA GLU A 203 11.12 13.54 14.81
C GLU A 203 10.64 13.22 16.23
N SER A 204 9.47 13.74 16.62
CA SER A 204 8.86 13.52 17.94
C SER A 204 8.04 12.24 18.04
N VAL A 205 7.84 11.50 16.94
CA VAL A 205 7.09 10.23 16.93
C VAL A 205 7.97 9.04 16.55
N ARG A 206 7.47 7.81 16.73
CA ARG A 206 8.21 6.59 16.33
C ARG A 206 8.02 6.33 14.83
N ALA A 207 8.87 5.48 14.26
CA ALA A 207 8.76 5.06 12.85
C ALA A 207 7.42 4.35 12.53
N SER A 208 6.81 3.68 13.52
CA SER A 208 5.50 3.04 13.39
C SER A 208 4.34 4.03 13.38
N ASP A 209 4.55 5.22 13.94
CA ASP A 209 3.52 6.23 14.09
C ASP A 209 3.39 7.04 12.80
N ARG A 210 2.18 7.53 12.54
CA ARG A 210 1.87 8.26 11.31
C ARG A 210 1.47 9.69 11.65
N CYS A 211 1.95 10.63 10.83
CA CYS A 211 1.66 12.04 10.98
C CYS A 211 1.03 12.57 9.70
N TYR A 212 0.09 13.49 9.87
CA TYR A 212 -0.71 14.04 8.78
C TYR A 212 -0.85 15.54 8.93
N ARG A 213 -1.08 16.21 7.81
CA ARG A 213 -1.55 17.59 7.75
C ARG A 213 -2.93 17.62 7.12
N LEU A 214 -3.92 18.12 7.86
CA LEU A 214 -5.32 18.13 7.46
C LEU A 214 -5.77 19.44 6.80
N GLY A 215 -5.09 20.53 7.15
CA GLY A 215 -5.46 21.90 6.76
C GLY A 215 -4.26 22.84 6.75
N GLY A 216 -4.50 24.14 6.89
CA GLY A 216 -3.46 25.16 6.88
C GLY A 216 -2.45 24.96 8.00
N ASP A 217 -2.94 24.91 9.23
CA ASP A 217 -2.23 24.84 10.51
C ASP A 217 -2.56 23.57 11.32
N GLU A 218 -3.50 22.75 10.84
CA GLU A 218 -3.94 21.53 11.54
C GLU A 218 -3.09 20.31 11.17
N PHE A 219 -2.57 19.63 12.19
CA PHE A 219 -1.80 18.39 12.07
C PHE A 219 -2.38 17.28 12.94
N ILE A 220 -2.16 16.04 12.55
CA ILE A 220 -2.57 14.86 13.32
C ILE A 220 -1.40 13.92 13.50
N ALA A 221 -1.29 13.32 14.70
CA ALA A 221 -0.48 12.12 14.92
C ALA A 221 -1.39 10.94 15.31
N LEU A 222 -1.19 9.80 14.63
CA LEU A 222 -1.86 8.54 14.90
C LEU A 222 -0.83 7.54 15.44
N LEU A 223 -0.99 7.15 16.71
CA LEU A 223 -0.06 6.30 17.43
C LEU A 223 -0.63 4.90 17.57
N GLN A 224 0.07 3.89 17.05
CA GLN A 224 -0.33 2.49 17.15
C GLN A 224 0.90 1.57 17.06
N PRO A 225 1.17 0.70 18.06
CA PRO A 225 0.45 0.55 19.32
C PRO A 225 0.70 1.72 20.28
N SER A 226 -0.32 2.12 21.04
CA SER A 226 -0.23 3.17 22.05
C SER A 226 -0.67 2.69 23.44
N THR A 227 -0.36 3.51 24.44
CA THR A 227 -0.84 3.42 25.82
C THR A 227 -1.45 4.75 26.24
N GLU A 228 -2.14 4.82 27.37
CA GLU A 228 -2.75 6.06 27.88
C GLU A 228 -1.77 7.24 27.98
N GLN A 229 -0.50 6.96 28.28
CA GLN A 229 0.57 7.98 28.41
C GLN A 229 1.26 8.34 27.08
N SER A 230 0.91 7.68 25.98
CA SER A 230 1.60 7.88 24.71
C SER A 230 1.39 9.29 24.15
N ALA A 231 0.18 9.85 24.32
CA ALA A 231 -0.12 11.23 23.94
C ALA A 231 0.76 12.24 24.70
N GLU A 232 0.81 12.15 26.02
CA GLU A 232 1.62 13.04 26.87
C GLU A 232 3.11 13.00 26.49
N LYS A 233 3.65 11.80 26.23
CA LYS A 233 5.06 11.65 25.84
C LYS A 233 5.37 12.24 24.46
N VAL A 234 4.43 12.16 23.51
CA VAL A 234 4.62 12.75 22.18
C VAL A 234 4.47 14.26 22.25
N THR A 235 3.42 14.76 22.91
CA THR A 235 3.16 16.20 23.03
C THR A 235 4.29 16.93 23.75
N LEU A 236 4.83 16.37 24.84
CA LEU A 236 6.01 16.93 25.50
C LEU A 236 7.23 17.03 24.58
N ARG A 237 7.51 15.99 23.78
CA ARG A 237 8.60 16.01 22.80
C ARG A 237 8.38 17.03 21.71
N VAL A 238 7.14 17.18 21.24
CA VAL A 238 6.77 18.21 20.26
C VAL A 238 7.03 19.60 20.84
N ILE A 239 6.54 19.90 22.05
CA ILE A 239 6.76 21.19 22.73
C ILE A 239 8.26 21.48 22.87
N GLU A 240 9.05 20.50 23.31
CA GLU A 240 10.50 20.64 23.43
C GLU A 240 11.15 20.94 22.06
N ALA A 241 10.78 20.19 21.02
CA ALA A 241 11.28 20.39 19.67
C ALA A 241 10.94 21.78 19.12
N LEU A 242 9.75 22.32 19.42
CA LEU A 242 9.34 23.67 19.04
C LEU A 242 10.24 24.73 19.70
N SER A 243 10.57 24.54 20.98
CA SER A 243 11.36 25.48 21.77
C SER A 243 12.82 25.62 21.30
N ILE A 244 13.38 24.56 20.70
CA ILE A 244 14.77 24.53 20.22
C ILE A 244 14.90 24.76 18.71
N HIS A 245 13.81 24.65 17.95
CA HIS A 245 13.88 24.80 16.49
C HIS A 245 14.00 26.29 16.11
N PRO A 246 15.09 26.72 15.42
CA PRO A 246 15.39 28.15 15.22
C PRO A 246 14.26 28.94 14.54
N ILE A 247 13.64 28.37 13.51
CA ILE A 247 12.53 29.03 12.78
C ILE A 247 11.27 29.15 13.64
N LEU A 248 10.91 28.09 14.39
CA LEU A 248 9.69 28.08 15.19
C LEU A 248 9.83 29.03 16.38
N GLN A 249 11.00 29.04 17.01
CA GLN A 249 11.34 29.98 18.08
C GLN A 249 11.38 31.43 17.57
N HIS A 250 12.00 31.69 16.41
CA HIS A 250 12.08 33.04 15.83
C HIS A 250 10.71 33.67 15.60
N PHE A 251 9.73 32.86 15.18
CA PHE A 251 8.35 33.31 14.96
C PHE A 251 7.43 33.11 16.18
N ASN A 252 7.97 32.66 17.32
CA ASN A 252 7.22 32.36 18.54
C ASN A 252 6.00 31.46 18.29
N ILE A 253 6.22 30.39 17.52
CA ILE A 253 5.20 29.38 17.20
C ILE A 253 5.01 28.45 18.40
N GLY A 254 3.76 28.36 18.85
CA GLY A 254 3.30 27.36 19.81
C GLY A 254 2.46 26.29 19.11
N THR A 255 1.91 25.37 19.91
CA THR A 255 0.88 24.47 19.42
C THR A 255 -0.11 24.16 20.53
N SER A 256 -1.39 24.30 20.20
CA SER A 256 -2.50 23.75 20.96
C SER A 256 -2.74 22.31 20.52
N PHE A 257 -3.10 21.43 21.44
CA PHE A 257 -3.35 20.03 21.10
C PHE A 257 -4.45 19.41 21.96
N GLY A 258 -5.21 18.51 21.34
CA GLY A 258 -6.14 17.63 22.02
C GLY A 258 -5.87 16.18 21.60
N TYR A 259 -6.23 15.21 22.44
CA TYR A 259 -6.00 13.80 22.12
C TYR A 259 -7.10 12.90 22.66
N ALA A 260 -7.29 11.78 21.97
CA ALA A 260 -8.22 10.75 22.38
C ALA A 260 -7.59 9.36 22.22
N ASN A 261 -7.72 8.55 23.27
CA ASN A 261 -7.46 7.11 23.19
C ASN A 261 -8.71 6.41 22.65
N TYR A 262 -8.52 5.41 21.81
CA TYR A 262 -9.57 4.52 21.31
C TYR A 262 -10.19 3.71 22.45
N HIS A 263 -11.52 3.58 22.41
CA HIS A 263 -12.29 2.67 23.22
C HIS A 263 -13.09 1.73 22.33
N ASP A 264 -13.42 0.54 22.83
CA ASP A 264 -14.17 -0.45 22.06
C ASP A 264 -15.50 0.12 21.55
N GLY A 265 -15.72 -0.02 20.24
CA GLY A 265 -16.90 0.50 19.54
C GLY A 265 -16.76 1.94 19.04
N ASP A 266 -15.61 2.59 19.22
CA ASP A 266 -15.37 3.90 18.63
C ASP A 266 -15.37 3.86 17.10
N THR A 267 -15.92 4.91 16.51
CA THR A 267 -15.82 5.22 15.09
C THR A 267 -14.72 6.25 14.87
N SER A 268 -14.30 6.46 13.61
CA SER A 268 -13.38 7.56 13.28
C SER A 268 -13.94 8.91 13.72
N ALA A 269 -15.23 9.15 13.49
CA ALA A 269 -15.90 10.38 13.88
C ALA A 269 -15.90 10.60 15.40
N SER A 270 -16.27 9.58 16.21
CA SER A 270 -16.28 9.72 17.67
C SER A 270 -14.88 9.92 18.26
N LEU A 271 -13.86 9.28 17.67
CA LEU A 271 -12.48 9.43 18.11
C LEU A 271 -11.95 10.85 17.80
N ILE A 272 -12.23 11.38 16.61
CA ILE A 272 -11.85 12.73 16.20
C ILE A 272 -12.56 13.77 17.06
N GLU A 273 -13.88 13.64 17.26
CA GLU A 273 -14.65 14.58 18.09
C GLU A 273 -14.12 14.67 19.52
N ARG A 274 -13.68 13.56 20.11
CA ARG A 274 -13.08 13.57 21.45
C ARG A 274 -11.68 14.18 21.48
N ALA A 275 -10.93 14.11 20.40
CA ALA A 275 -9.59 14.69 20.32
C ALA A 275 -9.60 16.18 19.98
N ASP A 276 -10.70 16.69 19.41
CA ASP A 276 -10.90 18.10 19.07
C ASP A 276 -11.43 18.94 20.25
N ARG A 277 -11.81 18.27 21.35
CA ARG A 277 -12.26 18.89 22.61
C ARG A 277 -11.10 19.17 23.55
#